data_AF-A0A1L7AL59-F1
#
_entry.id   AF-A0A1L7AL59-F1
#
_cell.length_a   1.000
_cell.length_b   1.000
_cell.length_c   1.000
_cell.angle_alpha   90.00
_cell.angle_beta   90.00
_cell.angle_gamma   90.00
#
_symmetry.space_group_name_H-M   'P 1'
#
loop_
_entity.id
_entity.type
_entity.pdbx_description
1 polymer ?
#
loop_
_entity_poly.entity_id
_entity_poly.type
_entity_poly.pdbx_seq_one_letter_code
_entity_poly.pdbx_strand_id
1 'polypeptide(L)'
;MLVQQDIPVADEIDRLAPKKRRGNPERLVQRALIDWMRLAIPGCIVAASVNEAPAASANPYSRARFHQARKAAGVLPGMPDLTVCLPGGRVAFVEVKAAKGRVSDAQHEIHARLRGLGHLVVVARSIDDAAAAFRLAGVIA
;
A
#
# COMPACT_ATOMS: atom_id res chain seq x y z
N MET A 1 58.31 -18.74 -14.77
CA MET A 1 57.65 -17.46 -15.05
C MET A 1 56.22 -17.60 -14.56
N LEU A 2 55.94 -17.14 -13.33
CA LEU A 2 54.61 -17.25 -12.71
C LEU A 2 53.65 -16.33 -13.45
N VAL A 3 52.58 -16.91 -13.99
CA VAL A 3 51.47 -16.18 -14.61
C VAL A 3 50.71 -15.49 -13.47
N GLN A 4 50.76 -14.16 -13.41
CA GLN A 4 49.89 -13.37 -12.55
C GLN A 4 48.44 -13.72 -12.93
N GLN A 5 47.70 -14.32 -12.02
CA GLN A 5 46.25 -14.43 -12.16
C GLN A 5 45.67 -13.06 -11.83
N ASP A 6 44.99 -12.47 -12.81
CA ASP A 6 44.30 -11.20 -12.66
C ASP A 6 43.23 -11.33 -11.57
N ILE A 7 43.50 -10.74 -10.40
CA ILE A 7 42.51 -10.57 -9.34
C ILE A 7 41.58 -9.44 -9.80
N PRO A 8 40.27 -9.68 -9.96
CA PRO A 8 39.35 -8.66 -10.45
C PRO A 8 39.37 -7.45 -9.51
N VAL A 9 39.49 -6.26 -10.10
CA VAL A 9 39.43 -4.98 -9.38
C VAL A 9 38.05 -4.80 -8.75
N ALA A 10 37.98 -4.06 -7.63
CA ALA A 10 36.77 -3.92 -6.81
C ALA A 10 35.48 -3.58 -7.61
N ASP A 11 35.62 -2.87 -8.72
CA ASP A 11 34.52 -2.49 -9.61
C ASP A 11 33.90 -3.67 -10.40
N GLU A 12 34.65 -4.76 -10.65
CA GLU A 12 34.12 -5.97 -11.30
C GLU A 12 33.31 -6.83 -10.32
N ILE A 13 33.70 -6.83 -9.03
CA ILE A 13 32.99 -7.53 -7.96
C ILE A 13 31.60 -6.92 -7.74
N ASP A 14 31.48 -5.59 -7.84
CA ASP A 14 30.21 -4.86 -7.66
C ASP A 14 29.19 -5.11 -8.79
N ARG A 15 29.65 -5.47 -10.00
CA ARG A 15 28.77 -5.84 -11.13
C ARG A 15 28.25 -7.28 -11.03
N LEU A 16 28.94 -8.13 -10.25
CA LEU A 16 28.56 -9.51 -9.96
C LEU A 16 27.68 -9.61 -8.71
N ALA A 17 27.56 -8.54 -7.92
CA ALA A 17 26.67 -8.49 -6.77
C ALA A 17 25.19 -8.51 -7.23
N PRO A 18 24.33 -9.36 -6.63
CA PRO A 18 22.91 -9.35 -6.94
C PRO A 18 22.31 -7.98 -6.60
N LYS A 19 21.70 -7.31 -7.58
CA LYS A 19 20.98 -6.04 -7.37
C LYS A 19 20.04 -6.19 -6.18
N LYS A 20 20.30 -5.45 -5.10
CA LYS A 20 19.44 -5.39 -3.92
C LYS A 20 18.01 -5.12 -4.40
N ARG A 21 17.10 -6.07 -4.20
CA ARG A 21 15.70 -5.93 -4.65
C ARG A 21 15.16 -4.61 -4.12
N ARG A 22 14.87 -3.66 -5.03
CA ARG A 22 14.19 -2.41 -4.66
C ARG A 22 12.91 -2.80 -3.90
N GLY A 23 12.76 -2.31 -2.66
CA GLY A 23 11.54 -2.52 -1.89
C GLY A 23 10.32 -2.07 -2.70
N ASN A 24 9.16 -2.69 -2.47
CA ASN A 24 7.92 -2.29 -3.15
C ASN A 24 7.65 -0.79 -2.84
N PRO A 25 7.73 0.13 -3.81
CA PRO A 25 7.61 1.56 -3.56
C PRO A 25 6.29 1.94 -2.88
N GLU A 26 5.21 1.24 -3.19
CA GLU A 26 3.90 1.46 -2.58
C GLU A 26 3.91 1.11 -1.08
N ARG A 27 4.62 0.04 -0.70
CA ARG A 27 4.80 -0.32 0.73
C ARG A 27 5.59 0.74 1.49
N LEU A 28 6.56 1.40 0.85
CA LEU A 28 7.31 2.49 1.47
C LEU A 28 6.42 3.71 1.71
N VAL A 29 5.59 4.08 0.72
CA VAL A 29 4.60 5.15 0.86
C VAL A 29 3.59 4.81 1.95
N GLN A 30 3.05 3.59 1.96
CA GLN A 30 2.09 3.14 2.96
C GLN A 30 2.68 3.25 4.37
N ARG A 31 3.94 2.81 4.56
CA ARG A 31 4.60 2.89 5.86
C ARG A 31 4.74 4.35 6.32
N ALA A 32 5.21 5.22 5.43
CA ALA A 32 5.36 6.65 5.72
C ALA A 32 4.02 7.31 6.08
N LEU A 33 2.94 6.96 5.37
CA LEU A 33 1.59 7.45 5.66
C LEU A 33 1.08 6.97 7.03
N ILE A 34 1.26 5.69 7.37
CA ILE A 34 0.85 5.15 8.68
C ILE A 34 1.57 5.88 9.81
N ASP A 35 2.90 6.00 9.71
CA ASP A 35 3.72 6.63 10.74
C ASP A 35 3.35 8.12 10.89
N TRP A 36 3.17 8.83 9.77
CA TRP A 36 2.75 10.23 9.78
C TRP A 36 1.34 10.42 10.35
N MET A 37 0.33 9.65 9.94
CA MET A 37 -1.04 9.80 10.44
C MET A 37 -1.13 9.58 11.95
N ARG A 38 -0.42 8.58 12.48
CA ARG A 38 -0.37 8.31 13.93
C ARG A 38 0.25 9.46 14.73
N LEU A 39 1.19 10.18 14.13
CA LEU A 39 1.82 11.35 14.74
C LEU A 39 0.94 12.61 14.60
N ALA A 40 0.42 12.86 13.40
CA ALA A 40 -0.29 14.09 13.05
C ALA A 40 -1.75 14.12 13.52
N ILE A 41 -2.36 12.96 13.79
CA ILE A 41 -3.77 12.83 14.15
C ILE A 41 -3.88 12.11 15.51
N PRO A 42 -3.80 12.84 16.63
CA PRO A 42 -3.92 12.26 17.96
C PRO A 42 -5.21 11.44 18.13
N GLY A 43 -5.08 10.22 18.66
CA GLY A 43 -6.20 9.33 18.93
C GLY A 43 -6.76 8.58 17.71
N CYS A 44 -6.17 8.72 16.53
CA CYS A 44 -6.58 7.93 15.37
C CYS A 44 -6.19 6.44 15.51
N ILE A 45 -6.95 5.56 14.85
CA ILE A 45 -6.59 4.16 14.66
C ILE A 45 -6.41 3.94 13.15
N VAL A 46 -5.22 3.47 12.76
CA VAL A 46 -4.91 3.13 11.37
C VAL A 46 -4.78 1.62 11.23
N ALA A 47 -5.65 1.03 10.40
CA ALA A 47 -5.66 -0.40 10.10
C ALA A 47 -5.43 -0.62 8.59
N ALA A 48 -4.59 -1.60 8.25
CA ALA A 48 -4.38 -2.00 6.87
C ALA A 48 -5.40 -3.07 6.44
N SER A 49 -6.03 -2.89 5.29
CA SER A 49 -6.93 -3.86 4.68
C SER A 49 -6.12 -4.85 3.83
N VAL A 50 -5.94 -6.07 4.32
CA VAL A 50 -5.18 -7.12 3.61
C VAL A 50 -6.09 -7.81 2.59
N ASN A 51 -6.42 -7.10 1.50
CA ASN A 51 -7.34 -7.59 0.48
C ASN A 51 -6.65 -8.49 -0.55
N GLU A 52 -5.42 -8.13 -0.95
CA GLU A 52 -4.63 -8.89 -1.91
C GLU A 52 -3.62 -9.81 -1.19
N ALA A 53 -3.97 -11.09 -1.08
CA ALA A 53 -3.06 -12.13 -0.63
C ALA A 53 -2.94 -13.22 -1.72
N PRO A 54 -1.72 -13.57 -2.16
CA PRO A 54 -1.54 -14.67 -3.09
C PRO A 54 -1.92 -16.00 -2.42
N ALA A 55 -2.53 -16.90 -3.17
CA ALA A 55 -2.72 -18.27 -2.73
C ALA A 55 -1.35 -18.94 -2.55
N ALA A 56 -1.17 -19.66 -1.43
CA ALA A 56 0.08 -20.38 -1.14
C ALA A 56 0.34 -21.57 -2.10
N SER A 57 -0.72 -22.13 -2.70
CA SER A 57 -0.62 -23.26 -3.63
C SER A 57 -0.60 -22.79 -5.08
N ALA A 58 0.26 -23.37 -5.90
CA ALA A 58 0.27 -23.18 -7.35
C ALA A 58 -0.86 -23.97 -8.08
N ASN A 59 -1.49 -24.94 -7.41
CA ASN A 59 -2.54 -25.77 -7.99
C ASN A 59 -3.79 -24.92 -8.33
N PRO A 60 -4.31 -24.95 -9.58
CA PRO A 60 -5.45 -24.13 -9.99
C PRO A 60 -6.72 -24.34 -9.17
N TYR A 61 -7.03 -25.57 -8.78
CA TYR A 61 -8.20 -25.90 -7.96
C TYR A 61 -8.07 -25.29 -6.55
N SER A 62 -6.92 -25.48 -5.91
CA SER A 62 -6.64 -24.92 -4.59
C SER A 62 -6.66 -23.39 -4.60
N ARG A 63 -6.17 -22.76 -5.69
CA ARG A 63 -6.23 -21.31 -5.89
C ARG A 63 -7.68 -20.82 -6.01
N ALA A 64 -8.49 -21.47 -6.84
CA ALA A 64 -9.90 -21.11 -7.01
C ALA A 64 -10.66 -21.19 -5.67
N ARG A 65 -10.48 -22.28 -4.93
CA ARG A 65 -11.09 -22.47 -3.61
C ARG A 65 -10.63 -21.43 -2.59
N PHE A 66 -9.34 -21.08 -2.58
CA PHE A 66 -8.79 -20.02 -1.73
C PHE A 66 -9.43 -18.66 -2.04
N HIS A 67 -9.53 -18.28 -3.31
CA HIS A 67 -10.17 -17.01 -3.70
C HIS A 67 -11.66 -17.00 -3.38
N GLN A 68 -12.38 -18.11 -3.56
CA GLN A 68 -13.78 -18.24 -3.17
C GLN A 68 -13.97 -18.09 -1.66
N ALA A 69 -13.16 -18.79 -0.85
CA ALA A 69 -13.22 -18.70 0.61
C ALA A 69 -12.95 -17.27 1.11
N ARG A 70 -11.99 -16.55 0.50
CA ARG A 70 -11.71 -15.15 0.84
C ARG A 70 -12.87 -14.22 0.51
N LYS A 71 -13.49 -14.37 -0.67
CA LYS A 71 -14.70 -13.62 -1.02
C LYS A 71 -15.83 -13.90 -0.03
N ALA A 72 -16.06 -15.16 0.34
CA ALA A 72 -17.06 -15.55 1.33
C ALA A 72 -16.75 -14.99 2.73
N ALA A 73 -15.47 -14.82 3.08
CA ALA A 73 -15.03 -14.17 4.31
C ALA A 73 -15.08 -12.63 4.27
N GLY A 74 -15.64 -12.03 3.22
CA GLY A 74 -15.83 -10.58 3.12
C GLY A 74 -14.65 -9.80 2.53
N VAL A 75 -13.66 -10.47 1.93
CA VAL A 75 -12.63 -9.76 1.15
C VAL A 75 -13.29 -9.07 -0.03
N LEU A 76 -13.23 -7.74 -0.03
CA LEU A 76 -13.87 -6.88 -1.01
C LEU A 76 -12.80 -6.33 -1.98
N PRO A 77 -12.79 -6.76 -3.26
CA PRO A 77 -11.92 -6.16 -4.26
C PRO A 77 -12.14 -4.65 -4.37
N GLY A 78 -11.06 -3.89 -4.47
CA GLY A 78 -11.12 -2.44 -4.58
C GLY A 78 -11.28 -1.67 -3.27
N MET A 79 -11.39 -2.36 -2.13
CA MET A 79 -11.36 -1.72 -0.83
C MET A 79 -9.99 -1.05 -0.57
N PRO A 80 -9.97 0.24 -0.14
CA PRO A 80 -8.72 0.98 0.07
C PRO A 80 -7.73 0.30 1.02
N ASP A 81 -6.43 0.52 0.79
CA ASP A 81 -5.35 -0.11 1.56
C ASP A 81 -5.40 0.19 3.06
N LEU A 82 -5.82 1.40 3.45
CA LEU A 82 -5.88 1.83 4.85
C LEU A 82 -7.27 2.34 5.22
N THR A 83 -7.74 1.91 6.39
CA THR A 83 -8.88 2.47 7.10
C THR A 83 -8.37 3.27 8.30
N VAL A 84 -8.86 4.50 8.44
CA VAL A 84 -8.46 5.43 9.50
C VAL A 84 -9.69 5.82 10.31
N CYS A 85 -9.82 5.28 11.51
CA CYS A 85 -10.82 5.72 12.47
C CYS A 85 -10.32 7.02 13.12
N LEU A 86 -11.09 8.08 12.97
CA LEU A 86 -10.76 9.44 13.40
C LEU A 86 -11.57 9.84 14.65
N PRO A 87 -11.08 10.82 15.43
CA PRO A 87 -11.88 11.41 16.50
C PRO A 87 -13.24 11.93 16.03
N GLY A 88 -14.23 11.81 16.90
CA GLY A 88 -15.62 12.20 16.62
C GLY A 88 -16.41 11.18 15.80
N GLY A 89 -15.99 9.91 15.80
CA GLY A 89 -16.70 8.83 15.10
C GLY A 89 -16.58 8.88 13.57
N ARG A 90 -15.64 9.68 13.05
CA ARG A 90 -15.40 9.80 11.61
C ARG A 90 -14.50 8.66 11.13
N VAL A 91 -14.65 8.27 9.86
CA VAL A 91 -13.77 7.29 9.21
C VAL A 91 -13.31 7.86 7.88
N ALA A 92 -12.00 7.76 7.63
CA ALA A 92 -11.38 8.05 6.35
C ALA A 92 -10.74 6.79 5.76
N PHE A 93 -10.65 6.73 4.45
CA PHE A 93 -9.99 5.66 3.71
C PHE A 93 -8.86 6.22 2.87
N VAL A 94 -7.72 5.54 2.86
CA VAL A 94 -6.54 5.93 2.09
C VAL A 94 -6.13 4.77 1.19
N GLU A 95 -6.26 4.98 -0.11
CA GLU A 95 -5.69 4.15 -1.16
C GLU A 95 -4.26 4.61 -1.41
N VAL A 96 -3.29 3.71 -1.29
CA VAL A 96 -1.87 4.03 -1.43
C VAL A 96 -1.44 3.68 -2.84
N LYS A 97 -0.73 4.60 -3.50
CA LYS A 97 -0.13 4.34 -4.81
C LYS A 97 1.33 4.73 -4.83
N ALA A 98 2.14 3.97 -5.56
CA ALA A 98 3.42 4.49 -6.03
C ALA A 98 3.21 5.73 -6.92
N ALA A 99 4.26 6.53 -7.16
CA ALA A 99 4.18 7.76 -7.96
C ALA A 99 3.50 7.58 -9.34
N LYS A 100 3.72 6.45 -10.02
CA LYS A 100 3.10 6.09 -11.31
C LYS A 100 1.96 5.08 -11.18
N GLY A 101 1.59 4.71 -9.95
CA GLY A 101 0.52 3.77 -9.66
C GLY A 101 -0.85 4.31 -10.09
N ARG A 102 -1.64 3.43 -10.70
CA ARG A 102 -3.00 3.72 -11.17
C ARG A 102 -4.02 3.08 -10.23
N VAL A 103 -5.14 3.77 -10.08
CA VAL A 103 -6.33 3.23 -9.42
C VAL A 103 -7.01 2.28 -10.40
N SER A 104 -7.37 1.08 -9.96
CA SER A 104 -8.07 0.10 -10.80
C SER A 104 -9.57 0.41 -10.89
N ASP A 105 -10.26 -0.17 -11.86
CA ASP A 105 -11.71 0.05 -12.05
C ASP A 105 -12.52 -0.36 -10.80
N ALA A 106 -12.18 -1.49 -10.18
CA ALA A 106 -12.80 -1.93 -8.93
C ALA A 106 -12.56 -0.93 -7.78
N GLN A 107 -11.36 -0.34 -7.70
CA GLN A 107 -11.08 0.70 -6.72
C GLN A 107 -11.88 1.98 -7.01
N HIS A 108 -12.00 2.40 -8.28
CA HIS A 108 -12.84 3.52 -8.66
C HIS A 108 -14.29 3.35 -8.20
N GLU A 109 -14.87 2.16 -8.42
CA GLU A 109 -16.23 1.83 -7.99
C GLU A 109 -16.39 1.92 -6.46
N ILE A 110 -15.52 1.25 -5.70
CA ILE A 110 -15.60 1.25 -4.24
C ILE A 110 -15.34 2.64 -3.66
N HIS A 111 -14.37 3.40 -4.19
CA HIS A 111 -14.12 4.77 -3.77
C HIS A 111 -15.35 5.66 -3.98
N ALA A 112 -16.03 5.53 -5.13
CA ALA A 112 -17.24 6.29 -5.40
C ALA A 112 -18.36 5.94 -4.40
N ARG A 113 -18.54 4.64 -4.11
CA ARG A 113 -19.52 4.18 -3.11
C ARG A 113 -19.21 4.69 -1.71
N LEU A 114 -17.97 4.60 -1.26
CA LEU A 114 -17.54 5.10 0.06
C LEU A 114 -17.74 6.63 0.17
N ARG A 115 -17.41 7.40 -0.88
CA ARG A 115 -17.70 8.84 -0.92
C ARG A 115 -19.20 9.13 -0.90
N GLY A 116 -20.00 8.33 -1.61
CA GLY A 116 -21.47 8.44 -1.59
C GLY A 116 -22.09 8.19 -0.21
N LEU A 117 -21.41 7.41 0.64
CA LEU A 117 -21.77 7.20 2.05
C LEU A 117 -21.26 8.33 2.98
N GLY A 118 -20.59 9.34 2.44
CA GLY A 118 -20.07 10.48 3.21
C GLY A 118 -18.68 10.27 3.81
N HIS A 119 -17.96 9.20 3.43
CA HIS A 119 -16.60 8.99 3.91
C HIS A 119 -15.57 9.79 3.12
N LEU A 120 -14.52 10.25 3.81
CA LEU A 120 -13.34 10.78 3.16
C LEU A 120 -12.57 9.63 2.49
N VAL A 121 -12.30 9.74 1.19
CA VAL A 121 -11.49 8.76 0.45
C VAL A 121 -10.37 9.48 -0.29
N VAL A 122 -9.13 9.17 0.08
CA VAL A 122 -7.91 9.78 -0.45
C VAL A 122 -7.13 8.75 -1.26
N VAL A 123 -6.65 9.14 -2.45
CA VAL A 123 -5.63 8.38 -3.18
C VAL A 123 -4.30 9.09 -2.96
N ALA A 124 -3.44 8.52 -2.12
CA ALA A 124 -2.20 9.16 -1.69
C ALA A 124 -0.97 8.49 -2.32
N ARG A 125 -0.09 9.31 -2.91
CA ARG A 125 1.23 8.92 -3.43
C ARG A 125 2.37 9.45 -2.56
N SER A 126 2.04 10.32 -1.61
CA SER A 126 2.95 10.97 -0.69
C SER A 126 2.21 11.35 0.60
N ILE A 127 2.97 11.77 1.61
CA ILE A 127 2.40 12.39 2.83
C ILE A 127 1.65 13.68 2.46
N ASP A 128 2.15 14.47 1.51
CA ASP A 128 1.55 15.76 1.15
C ASP A 128 0.15 15.59 0.55
N ASP A 129 -0.08 14.56 -0.28
CA ASP A 129 -1.40 14.25 -0.83
C ASP A 129 -2.41 13.99 0.30
N ALA A 130 -2.01 13.17 1.28
CA ALA A 130 -2.85 12.88 2.44
C ALA A 130 -3.06 14.14 3.28
N ALA A 131 -1.99 14.84 3.65
CA ALA A 131 -2.05 16.04 4.48
C ALA A 131 -2.97 17.12 3.87
N ALA A 132 -2.89 17.36 2.57
CA ALA A 132 -3.78 18.28 1.88
C ALA A 132 -5.26 17.88 2.01
N ALA A 133 -5.58 16.60 1.78
CA ALA A 133 -6.94 16.10 1.90
C ALA A 133 -7.47 16.11 3.35
N PHE A 134 -6.64 15.71 4.32
CA PHE A 134 -7.00 15.72 5.74
C PHE A 134 -7.18 17.15 6.28
N ARG A 135 -6.41 18.14 5.81
CA ARG A 135 -6.64 19.57 6.12
C ARG A 135 -7.96 20.06 5.55
N LEU A 136 -8.21 19.81 4.26
CA LEU A 136 -9.45 20.22 3.60
C LEU A 136 -10.69 19.63 4.28
N ALA A 137 -10.58 18.40 4.82
CA ALA A 137 -11.64 17.73 5.56
C ALA A 137 -11.72 18.13 7.04
N GLY A 138 -10.92 19.08 7.53
CA GLY A 138 -10.92 19.52 8.92
C GLY A 138 -10.54 18.41 9.91
N VAL A 139 -9.61 17.54 9.52
CA VAL A 139 -9.08 16.47 10.39
C VAL A 139 -7.80 16.92 11.08
N ILE A 140 -6.96 17.67 10.37
CA ILE A 140 -5.76 18.31 10.90
C ILE A 140 -5.79 19.81 10.55
N ALA A 141 -5.03 20.61 11.30
CA ALA A 141 -4.87 22.05 11.06
C ALA A 141 -4.02 22.34 9.80
#